data_AF-A0A430HRE7-F1
#
_entry.id   AF-A0A430HRE7-F1
#
_cell.length_a   1.000
_cell.length_b   1.000
_cell.length_c   1.000
_cell.angle_alpha   90.00
_cell.angle_beta   90.00
_cell.angle_gamma   90.00
#
_symmetry.space_group_name_H-M   'P 1'
#
loop_
_entity.id
_entity.type
_entity.pdbx_description
1 polymer ?
#
loop_
_entity_poly.entity_id
_entity_poly.type
_entity_poly.pdbx_seq_one_letter_code
_entity_poly.pdbx_strand_id
1 'polypeptide(L)'
;MSALSTLAAGAVAGIWKIAAVVLLAVLLVVASAGGTGWWAAASARDKALADLAAEQAVSAQLRTAVQLQNAAVEAAGAAKLAADDRGAAAQKVAAASARRLDAVLAKAAAARAATCDEAMPTVDLILEATR
;
A
#
# COMPACT_ATOMS: atom_id res chain seq x y z
N MET A 1 -79.17 -42.99 -29.10
CA MET A 1 -78.06 -42.30 -28.41
C MET A 1 -78.28 -42.49 -26.92
N SER A 2 -77.43 -43.26 -26.24
CA SER A 2 -77.65 -43.64 -24.83
C SER A 2 -77.33 -42.46 -23.90
N ALA A 3 -78.07 -42.28 -22.81
CA ALA A 3 -77.79 -41.27 -21.79
C ALA A 3 -76.35 -41.37 -21.23
N LEU A 4 -75.76 -42.56 -21.24
CA LEU A 4 -74.35 -42.81 -20.93
C LEU A 4 -73.38 -42.13 -21.92
N SER A 5 -73.73 -42.10 -23.21
CA SER A 5 -72.90 -41.43 -24.23
C SER A 5 -72.93 -39.91 -24.11
N THR A 6 -74.06 -39.33 -23.69
CA THR A 6 -74.20 -37.89 -23.44
C THR A 6 -73.52 -37.47 -22.14
N LEU A 7 -73.59 -38.30 -21.10
CA LEU A 7 -72.88 -38.07 -19.84
C LEU A 7 -71.36 -38.20 -19.99
N ALA A 8 -70.90 -39.19 -20.77
CA ALA A 8 -69.50 -39.36 -21.12
C ALA A 8 -68.98 -38.18 -21.96
N ALA A 9 -69.76 -37.69 -22.93
CA ALA A 9 -69.40 -36.51 -23.70
C ALA A 9 -69.34 -35.23 -22.84
N GLY A 10 -70.25 -35.05 -21.88
CA GLY A 10 -70.24 -33.94 -20.94
C GLY A 10 -69.06 -33.98 -19.95
N ALA A 11 -68.67 -35.17 -19.50
CA ALA A 11 -67.51 -35.37 -18.64
C ALA A 11 -66.18 -35.07 -19.37
N VAL A 12 -66.04 -35.54 -20.61
CA VAL A 12 -64.85 -35.26 -21.45
C VAL A 12 -64.74 -33.75 -21.79
N ALA A 13 -65.87 -33.07 -21.98
CA ALA A 13 -65.90 -31.62 -22.21
C ALA A 13 -65.46 -30.78 -20.99
N GLY A 14 -65.59 -31.31 -19.77
CA GLY A 14 -65.15 -30.67 -18.52
C GLY A 14 -63.68 -30.93 -18.18
N ILE A 15 -63.19 -32.15 -18.40
CA ILE A 15 -61.82 -32.56 -18.06
C ILE A 15 -60.77 -31.70 -18.79
N TRP A 16 -60.99 -31.37 -20.07
CA TRP A 16 -60.06 -30.52 -20.82
C TRP A 16 -59.94 -29.10 -20.23
N LYS A 17 -61.03 -28.54 -19.69
CA LYS A 17 -60.99 -27.23 -19.02
C LYS A 17 -60.17 -27.28 -17.74
N ILE A 18 -60.31 -28.33 -16.95
CA ILE A 18 -59.52 -28.53 -15.73
C ILE A 18 -58.04 -28.71 -16.10
N ALA A 19 -57.74 -29.53 -17.10
CA ALA A 19 -56.37 -29.73 -17.59
C ALA A 19 -55.76 -28.41 -18.09
N ALA A 20 -56.51 -27.58 -18.81
CA ALA A 20 -56.05 -26.27 -19.28
C ALA A 20 -55.76 -25.31 -18.12
N VAL A 21 -56.61 -25.28 -17.07
CA VAL A 21 -56.39 -24.45 -15.88
C VAL A 21 -55.15 -24.92 -15.10
N VAL A 22 -54.96 -26.23 -14.94
CA VAL A 22 -53.77 -26.79 -14.30
C VAL A 22 -52.52 -26.44 -15.09
N LEU A 23 -52.56 -26.58 -16.43
CA LEU A 23 -51.42 -26.22 -17.29
C LEU A 23 -51.09 -24.72 -17.18
N LEU A 24 -52.11 -23.85 -17.18
CA LEU A 24 -51.93 -22.41 -17.00
C LEU A 24 -51.28 -22.09 -15.64
N ALA A 25 -51.73 -22.75 -14.57
CA ALA A 25 -51.14 -22.57 -13.24
C ALA A 25 -49.67 -23.01 -13.21
N VAL A 26 -49.34 -24.15 -13.81
CA VAL A 26 -47.95 -24.64 -13.91
C VAL A 26 -47.09 -23.66 -14.72
N LEU A 27 -47.58 -23.18 -15.87
CA LEU A 27 -46.87 -22.20 -16.69
C LEU A 27 -46.62 -20.88 -15.95
N LEU A 28 -47.61 -20.40 -15.18
CA LEU A 28 -47.46 -19.21 -14.34
C LEU A 28 -46.38 -19.41 -13.27
N VAL A 29 -46.36 -20.57 -12.61
CA VAL A 29 -45.33 -20.88 -11.60
C VAL A 29 -43.95 -20.94 -12.23
N VAL A 30 -43.81 -21.63 -13.37
CA VAL A 30 -42.51 -21.76 -14.05
C VAL A 30 -42.02 -20.40 -14.57
N ALA A 31 -42.89 -19.60 -15.19
CA ALA A 31 -42.54 -18.28 -15.69
C ALA A 31 -42.16 -17.31 -14.57
N SER A 32 -42.91 -17.32 -13.45
CA SER A 32 -42.60 -16.46 -12.29
C SER A 32 -41.32 -16.91 -11.56
N ALA A 33 -41.11 -18.20 -11.37
CA ALA A 33 -39.88 -18.73 -10.76
C ALA A 33 -38.66 -18.49 -11.64
N GLY A 34 -38.78 -18.70 -12.96
CA GLY A 34 -37.70 -18.42 -13.92
C GLY A 34 -37.36 -16.92 -13.98
N GLY A 35 -38.38 -16.06 -14.03
CA GLY A 35 -38.19 -14.60 -14.07
C GLY A 35 -37.55 -14.06 -12.79
N THR A 36 -38.03 -14.48 -11.62
CA THR A 36 -37.47 -14.05 -10.33
C THR A 36 -36.06 -14.63 -10.09
N GLY A 37 -35.83 -15.90 -10.46
CA GLY A 37 -34.52 -16.53 -10.39
C GLY A 37 -33.49 -15.84 -11.28
N TRP A 38 -33.87 -15.50 -12.52
CA TRP A 38 -33.01 -14.76 -13.44
C TRP A 38 -32.66 -13.36 -12.91
N TRP A 39 -33.66 -12.65 -12.38
CA TRP A 39 -33.45 -11.32 -11.81
C TRP A 39 -32.55 -11.36 -10.56
N ALA A 40 -32.74 -12.35 -9.69
CA ALA A 40 -31.87 -12.56 -8.52
C ALA A 40 -30.43 -12.89 -8.93
N ALA A 41 -30.24 -13.74 -9.94
CA ALA A 41 -28.91 -14.06 -10.47
C ALA A 41 -28.24 -12.84 -11.12
N ALA A 42 -28.98 -12.05 -11.90
CA ALA A 42 -28.48 -10.83 -12.52
C ALA A 42 -28.06 -9.79 -11.48
N SER A 43 -28.92 -9.52 -10.49
CA SER A 43 -28.60 -8.57 -9.41
C SER A 43 -27.42 -9.01 -8.54
N ALA A 44 -27.30 -10.31 -8.23
CA ALA A 44 -26.14 -10.84 -7.52
C ALA A 44 -24.84 -10.69 -8.33
N ARG A 45 -24.91 -10.95 -9.65
CA ARG A 45 -23.78 -10.73 -10.56
C ARG A 45 -23.38 -9.25 -10.60
N ASP A 46 -24.33 -8.34 -10.75
CA ASP A 46 -24.05 -6.90 -10.84
C ASP A 46 -23.42 -6.39 -9.54
N LYS A 47 -23.91 -6.87 -8.39
CA LYS A 47 -23.29 -6.58 -7.09
C LYS A 47 -21.86 -7.12 -7.01
N ALA A 48 -21.62 -8.38 -7.40
CA ALA A 48 -20.29 -8.97 -7.38
C ALA A 48 -19.30 -8.21 -8.30
N LEU A 49 -19.76 -7.71 -9.44
CA LEU A 49 -18.94 -6.88 -10.33
C LEU A 49 -18.62 -5.51 -9.72
N ALA A 50 -19.58 -4.90 -9.03
CA ALA A 50 -19.36 -3.64 -8.31
C ALA A 50 -18.36 -3.82 -7.16
N ASP A 51 -18.51 -4.87 -6.37
CA ASP A 51 -17.61 -5.21 -5.26
C ASP A 51 -16.19 -5.50 -5.80
N LEU A 52 -16.07 -6.27 -6.89
CA LEU A 52 -14.78 -6.53 -7.54
C LEU A 52 -14.11 -5.25 -8.04
N ALA A 53 -14.86 -4.33 -8.65
CA ALA A 53 -14.32 -3.05 -9.11
C ALA A 53 -13.83 -2.19 -7.93
N ALA A 54 -14.57 -2.19 -6.81
CA ALA A 54 -14.16 -1.50 -5.59
C ALA A 54 -12.86 -2.08 -5.00
N GLU A 55 -12.75 -3.41 -4.91
CA GLU A 55 -11.53 -4.09 -4.44
C GLU A 55 -10.33 -3.83 -5.35
N GLN A 56 -10.53 -3.83 -6.67
CA GLN A 56 -9.47 -3.50 -7.63
C GLN A 56 -8.98 -2.06 -7.48
N ALA A 57 -9.89 -1.11 -7.26
CA ALA A 57 -9.53 0.29 -7.02
C ALA A 57 -8.71 0.45 -5.74
N VAL A 58 -9.13 -0.18 -4.63
CA VAL A 58 -8.38 -0.18 -3.36
C VAL A 58 -7.02 -0.84 -3.53
N SER A 59 -6.96 -1.97 -4.23
CA SER A 59 -5.70 -2.69 -4.51
C SER A 59 -4.73 -1.85 -5.35
N ALA A 60 -5.24 -1.11 -6.34
CA ALA A 60 -4.43 -0.19 -7.14
C ALA A 60 -3.87 0.95 -6.28
N GLN A 61 -4.70 1.55 -5.42
CA GLN A 61 -4.25 2.60 -4.48
C GLN A 61 -3.17 2.07 -3.52
N LEU A 62 -3.36 0.87 -2.97
CA LEU A 62 -2.39 0.24 -2.08
C LEU A 62 -1.06 -0.02 -2.79
N ARG A 63 -1.08 -0.52 -4.02
CA ARG A 63 0.14 -0.72 -4.81
C ARG A 63 0.89 0.58 -5.05
N THR A 64 0.18 1.65 -5.41
CA THR A 64 0.78 2.98 -5.58
C THR A 64 1.38 3.49 -4.27
N ALA A 65 0.67 3.34 -3.15
CA ALA A 65 1.16 3.78 -1.84
C ALA A 65 2.41 2.99 -1.39
N VAL A 66 2.47 1.68 -1.67
CA VAL A 66 3.65 0.85 -1.39
C VAL A 66 4.83 1.26 -2.27
N GLN A 67 4.60 1.52 -3.55
CA GLN A 67 5.66 2.01 -4.45
C GLN A 67 6.24 3.35 -3.97
N LEU A 68 5.38 4.28 -3.54
CA LEU A 68 5.84 5.57 -3.00
C LEU A 68 6.63 5.40 -1.70
N GLN A 69 6.17 4.54 -0.79
CA GLN A 69 6.89 4.24 0.45
C GLN A 69 8.26 3.61 0.17
N ASN A 70 8.33 2.65 -0.74
CA ASN A 70 9.59 2.01 -1.11
C ASN A 70 10.58 3.04 -1.70
N ALA A 71 10.12 3.89 -2.61
CA ALA A 71 10.95 4.96 -3.18
C ALA A 71 11.46 5.94 -2.10
N ALA A 72 10.62 6.28 -1.12
CA ALA A 72 11.00 7.14 -0.01
C ALA A 72 12.05 6.47 0.91
N VAL A 73 11.91 5.17 1.18
CA VAL A 73 12.88 4.39 1.97
C VAL A 73 14.21 4.29 1.25
N GLU A 74 14.20 4.02 -0.06
CA GLU A 74 15.41 3.98 -0.89
C GLU A 74 16.13 5.34 -0.88
N ALA A 75 15.40 6.44 -1.08
CA ALA A 75 15.96 7.78 -1.02
C ALA A 75 16.54 8.12 0.37
N ALA A 76 15.84 7.74 1.45
CA ALA A 76 16.32 7.93 2.82
C ALA A 76 17.58 7.10 3.10
N GLY A 77 17.64 5.86 2.62
CA GLY A 77 18.82 5.00 2.72
C GLY A 77 20.03 5.59 2.00
N ALA A 78 19.85 6.06 0.77
CA ALA A 78 20.90 6.74 0.01
C ALA A 78 21.39 8.01 0.70
N ALA A 79 20.47 8.84 1.22
CA ALA A 79 20.81 10.05 1.96
C ALA A 79 21.59 9.74 3.25
N LYS A 80 21.23 8.67 3.94
CA LYS A 80 21.95 8.20 5.13
C LYS A 80 23.39 7.79 4.79
N LEU A 81 23.59 6.97 3.76
CA LEU A 81 24.93 6.57 3.32
C LEU A 81 25.80 7.79 2.98
N ALA A 82 25.25 8.76 2.25
CA ALA A 82 25.95 10.00 1.93
C ALA A 82 26.24 10.87 3.18
N ALA A 83 25.41 10.80 4.22
CA ALA A 83 25.67 11.46 5.50
C ALA A 83 26.76 10.73 6.30
N ASP A 84 26.75 9.40 6.31
CA ASP A 84 27.75 8.57 6.99
C ASP A 84 29.14 8.75 6.34
N ASP A 85 29.21 8.82 5.01
CA ASP A 85 30.46 9.11 4.28
C ASP A 85 31.03 10.49 4.63
N ARG A 86 30.17 11.51 4.67
CA ARG A 86 30.57 12.87 5.10
C ARG A 86 31.01 12.88 6.56
N GLY A 87 30.33 12.14 7.43
CA GLY A 87 30.69 11.98 8.83
C GLY A 87 32.06 11.32 9.00
N ALA A 88 32.31 10.23 8.26
CA ALA A 88 33.60 9.54 8.27
C ALA A 88 34.73 10.43 7.73
N ALA A 89 34.48 11.20 6.68
CA ALA A 89 35.44 12.18 6.17
C ALA A 89 35.75 13.27 7.22
N ALA A 90 34.72 13.82 7.86
CA ALA A 90 34.88 14.82 8.92
C ALA A 90 35.66 14.28 10.11
N GLN A 91 35.42 13.02 10.52
CA GLN A 91 36.17 12.37 11.59
C GLN A 91 37.65 12.19 11.24
N LYS A 92 37.97 11.82 10.00
CA LYS A 92 39.37 11.70 9.55
C LYS A 92 40.08 13.05 9.60
N VAL A 93 39.43 14.12 9.15
CA VAL A 93 39.97 15.48 9.22
C VAL A 93 40.15 15.90 10.67
N ALA A 94 39.15 15.70 11.53
CA ALA A 94 39.24 16.02 12.95
C ALA A 94 40.37 15.27 13.65
N ALA A 95 40.56 13.98 13.36
CA ALA A 95 41.65 13.18 13.93
C ALA A 95 43.03 13.67 13.47
N ALA A 96 43.17 14.08 12.20
CA ALA A 96 44.41 14.67 11.70
C ALA A 96 44.71 16.02 12.36
N SER A 97 43.71 16.90 12.48
CA SER A 97 43.84 18.19 13.15
C SER A 97 44.15 18.03 14.65
N ALA A 98 43.52 17.08 15.33
CA ALA A 98 43.81 16.77 16.73
C ALA A 98 45.27 16.35 16.92
N ARG A 99 45.79 15.43 16.09
CA ARG A 99 47.21 15.03 16.13
C ARG A 99 48.17 16.20 15.89
N ARG A 100 47.83 17.10 14.95
CA ARG A 100 48.62 18.31 14.68
C ARG A 100 48.65 19.22 15.91
N LEU A 101 47.49 19.42 16.55
CA LEU A 101 47.37 20.24 17.75
C LEU A 101 48.14 19.62 18.93
N ASP A 102 47.99 18.32 19.18
CA ASP A 102 48.70 17.60 20.24
C ASP A 102 50.22 17.70 20.07
N ALA A 103 50.73 17.59 18.84
CA ALA A 103 52.15 17.74 18.56
C ALA A 103 52.67 19.17 18.84
N VAL A 104 51.85 20.19 18.59
CA VAL A 104 52.18 21.59 18.88
C VAL A 104 52.12 21.86 20.38
N LEU A 105 51.11 21.33 21.08
CA LEU A 105 51.00 21.39 22.54
C LEU A 105 52.18 20.71 23.24
N ALA A 106 52.65 19.57 22.74
CA ALA A 106 53.84 18.90 23.26
C ALA A 106 55.12 19.76 23.10
N LYS A 107 55.27 20.48 21.99
CA LYS A 107 56.38 21.42 21.78
C LYS A 107 56.26 22.64 22.71
N ALA A 108 55.05 23.15 22.89
CA ALA A 108 54.78 24.26 23.81
C ALA A 108 55.06 23.90 25.27
N ALA A 109 54.74 22.67 25.70
CA ALA A 109 55.02 22.20 27.05
C ALA A 109 56.52 22.10 27.38
N ALA A 110 57.37 21.91 26.37
CA ALA A 110 58.83 21.91 26.52
C ALA A 110 59.44 23.32 26.51
N ALA A 111 58.69 24.34 26.09
CA ALA A 111 59.15 25.72 26.05
C ALA A 111 58.99 26.38 27.44
N ARG A 112 60.11 26.78 28.05
CA ARG A 112 60.11 27.64 29.24
C ARG A 112 60.30 29.09 28.79
N ALA A 113 59.29 29.92 29.05
CA ALA A 113 59.37 31.37 28.87
C ALA A 113 59.33 32.06 30.24
N ALA A 114 60.22 33.03 30.46
CA ALA A 114 60.24 33.86 31.66
C ALA A 114 59.54 35.21 31.46
N THR A 115 59.31 35.60 30.20
CA THR A 115 58.66 36.87 29.81
C THR A 115 57.62 36.65 28.71
N CYS A 116 56.71 37.62 28.53
CA CYS A 116 55.66 37.55 27.51
C CYS A 116 56.21 37.50 26.07
N ASP A 117 57.30 38.21 25.81
CA ASP A 117 57.92 38.25 24.47
C ASP A 117 58.54 36.91 24.08
N GLU A 118 59.04 36.14 25.07
CA GLU A 118 59.53 34.78 24.87
C GLU A 118 58.40 33.76 24.67
N ALA A 119 57.20 34.02 25.20
CA ALA A 119 56.03 33.15 25.07
C ALA A 119 55.28 33.33 23.73
N MET A 120 55.31 34.54 23.16
CA MET A 120 54.60 34.91 21.93
C MET A 120 54.77 33.93 20.74
N PRO A 121 55.99 33.48 20.37
CA PRO A 121 56.16 32.56 19.24
C PRO A 121 55.55 31.17 19.48
N THR A 122 55.41 30.76 20.75
CA THR A 122 54.74 29.49 21.09
C THR A 122 53.23 29.62 20.96
N VAL A 123 52.67 30.79 21.31
CA VAL A 123 51.24 31.09 21.14
C VAL A 123 50.87 31.18 19.66
N ASP A 124 51.68 31.82 18.83
CA ASP A 124 51.46 31.89 17.37
C ASP A 124 51.42 30.49 16.73
N LEU A 125 52.31 29.58 17.15
CA LEU A 125 52.29 28.18 16.69
C LEU A 125 50.98 27.45 17.05
N ILE A 126 50.40 27.70 18.23
CA ILE A 126 49.14 27.10 18.67
C ILE A 126 47.96 27.69 17.87
N LEU A 127 47.96 29.01 17.63
CA LEU A 127 46.94 29.68 16.82
C LEU A 127 46.97 29.22 15.36
N GLU A 128 48.16 29.00 14.79
CA GLU A 128 48.31 28.51 13.43
C GLU A 128 47.99 27.01 13.26
N ALA A 129 48.03 26.25 14.36
CA ALA A 129 47.62 24.84 14.39
C ALA A 129 46.10 24.64 14.53
N THR A 130 45.39 25.65 15.05
CA THR A 130 43.93 25.64 15.26
C THR A 130 43.14 26.29 14.12
N ARG A 131 43.83 26.99 13.21
CA ARG A 131 43.28 27.53 11.97
C ARG A 131 43.20 26.49 10.86
#